data_AF-A0A9E5LK80-F1
#
_entry.id   AF-A0A9E5LK80-F1
#
_cell.length_a   1.000
_cell.length_b   1.000
_cell.length_c   1.000
_cell.angle_alpha   90.00
_cell.angle_beta   90.00
_cell.angle_gamma   90.00
#
_symmetry.space_group_name_H-M   'P 1'
#
loop_
_entity.id
_entity.type
_entity.pdbx_description
1 polymer ?
#
loop_
_entity_poly.entity_id
_entity_poly.type
_entity_poly.pdbx_seq_one_letter_code
_entity_poly.pdbx_strand_id
1 'polypeptide(L)'
;DAMKSDWGSSGDQVVRVDGGMSASNWTMQFLADITGAVVDRPTILETTALGAAWLAGYRAGIYPNQEEFAKTWQRDAQFNPNMADDMRSERYAAWKRAVNATLSV
;
A
#
# COMPACT_ATOMS: atom_id res chain seq x y z
N ASP A 1 -12.49 1.96 -0.67
CA ASP A 1 -13.75 2.51 -0.13
C ASP A 1 -13.97 2.17 1.34
N ALA A 2 -13.98 0.89 1.74
CA ALA A 2 -14.24 0.49 3.13
C ALA A 2 -13.38 1.23 4.18
N MET A 3 -12.05 1.16 4.06
CA MET A 3 -11.15 1.88 5.00
C MET A 3 -11.41 3.39 5.07
N LYS A 4 -11.74 4.04 3.95
CA LYS A 4 -12.05 5.48 3.91
C LYS A 4 -13.38 5.78 4.60
N SER A 5 -14.38 4.91 4.44
CA SER A 5 -15.68 5.01 5.10
C SER A 5 -15.57 4.94 6.61
N ASP A 6 -14.73 4.03 7.13
CA ASP A 6 -14.58 3.81 8.57
C ASP A 6 -13.73 4.89 9.25
N TRP A 7 -12.75 5.45 8.53
CA TRP A 7 -11.75 6.33 9.10
C TRP A 7 -12.22 7.79 9.32
N GLY A 8 -13.25 8.24 8.60
CA GLY A 8 -13.89 9.54 8.83
C GLY A 8 -13.08 10.80 8.47
N SER A 9 -11.82 10.69 8.04
CA SER A 9 -10.98 11.83 7.65
C SER A 9 -10.73 11.92 6.13
N SER A 10 -10.81 13.13 5.59
CA SER A 10 -10.67 13.47 4.16
C SER A 10 -9.23 13.67 3.65
N GLY A 11 -8.23 13.04 4.28
CA GLY A 11 -6.82 13.25 3.93
C GLY A 11 -6.36 12.50 2.69
N ASP A 12 -5.39 13.07 1.97
CA ASP A 12 -4.61 12.35 0.96
C ASP A 12 -3.83 11.22 1.65
N GLN A 13 -4.30 9.99 1.49
CA GLN A 13 -3.66 8.83 2.11
C GLN A 13 -2.65 8.21 1.15
N VAL A 14 -1.40 8.18 1.61
CA VAL A 14 -0.32 7.41 0.98
C VAL A 14 -0.42 5.97 1.47
N VAL A 15 -0.59 5.04 0.54
CA VAL A 15 -0.57 3.60 0.81
C VAL A 15 0.88 3.13 0.73
N ARG A 16 1.45 2.72 1.87
CA ARG A 16 2.75 2.04 1.90
C ARG A 16 2.54 0.56 1.63
N VAL A 17 3.33 0.01 0.71
CA VAL A 17 3.24 -1.38 0.26
C VAL A 17 4.54 -2.12 0.55
N ASP A 18 4.46 -3.44 0.65
CA ASP A 18 5.62 -4.31 0.82
C ASP A 18 5.36 -5.70 0.21
N GLY A 19 6.31 -6.62 0.38
CA GLY A 19 6.25 -7.99 -0.13
C GLY A 19 6.67 -8.13 -1.60
N GLY A 20 6.90 -9.36 -2.04
CA GLY A 20 7.49 -9.65 -3.36
C GLY A 20 6.74 -9.06 -4.56
N MET A 21 5.41 -8.93 -4.49
CA MET A 21 4.61 -8.32 -5.57
C MET A 21 4.92 -6.83 -5.78
N SER A 22 5.34 -6.12 -4.73
CA SER A 22 5.67 -4.70 -4.82
C SER A 22 6.88 -4.40 -5.71
N ALA A 23 7.72 -5.40 -6.00
CA ALA A 23 8.82 -5.27 -6.97
C ALA A 23 8.34 -4.91 -8.39
N SER A 24 7.09 -5.24 -8.75
CA SER A 24 6.52 -4.94 -10.07
C SER A 24 6.05 -3.49 -10.17
N ASN A 25 6.79 -2.66 -10.90
CA ASN A 25 6.40 -1.27 -11.17
C ASN A 25 5.02 -1.16 -11.85
N TRP A 26 4.72 -2.08 -12.77
CA TRP A 26 3.42 -2.10 -13.45
C TRP A 26 2.28 -2.35 -12.47
N THR A 27 2.46 -3.32 -11.56
CA THR A 27 1.45 -3.64 -10.55
C THR A 27 1.24 -2.47 -9.59
N MET A 28 2.32 -1.80 -9.17
CA MET A 28 2.23 -0.65 -8.26
C MET A 28 1.59 0.57 -8.93
N GLN A 29 1.88 0.81 -10.22
CA GLN A 29 1.22 1.86 -10.98
C GLN A 29 -0.28 1.56 -11.13
N PHE A 30 -0.64 0.33 -11.53
CA PHE A 30 -2.04 -0.05 -11.65
C PHE A 30 -2.78 0.03 -10.31
N LEU A 31 -2.11 -0.34 -9.20
CA LEU A 31 -2.66 -0.18 -7.85
C LEU A 31 -2.94 1.28 -7.52
N ALA A 32 -1.98 2.19 -7.76
CA ALA A 32 -2.16 3.62 -7.57
C ALA A 32 -3.33 4.15 -8.43
N ASP A 33 -3.35 3.76 -9.70
CA ASP A 33 -4.38 4.16 -10.66
C ASP A 33 -5.79 3.73 -10.23
N ILE A 34 -5.99 2.45 -9.92
CA ILE A 34 -7.33 1.91 -9.67
C ILE A 34 -7.86 2.33 -8.29
N THR A 35 -6.98 2.51 -7.30
CA THR A 35 -7.36 2.96 -5.95
C THR A 35 -7.49 4.47 -5.85
N GLY A 36 -6.89 5.21 -6.79
CA GLY A 36 -6.78 6.67 -6.74
C GLY A 36 -5.96 7.17 -5.56
N ALA A 37 -5.06 6.34 -5.01
CA ALA A 37 -4.19 6.70 -3.89
C ALA A 37 -2.72 6.73 -4.34
N VAL A 38 -1.92 7.56 -3.66
CA VAL A 38 -0.47 7.54 -3.84
C VAL A 38 0.08 6.26 -3.20
N VAL A 39 1.00 5.57 -3.89
CA VAL A 39 1.61 4.33 -3.41
C VAL A 39 3.11 4.53 -3.20
N ASP A 40 3.60 4.23 -1.99
CA ASP A 40 5.02 4.28 -1.64
C ASP A 40 5.57 2.85 -1.49
N ARG A 41 6.62 2.52 -2.25
CA ARG A 41 7.39 1.28 -2.10
C ARG A 41 8.70 1.54 -1.33
N PRO A 42 9.01 0.77 -0.28
CA PRO A 42 10.27 0.88 0.46
C PRO A 42 11.44 0.26 -0.30
N THR A 43 12.67 0.61 0.07
CA THR A 43 13.88 -0.06 -0.42
C THR A 43 14.01 -1.51 0.05
N ILE A 44 13.54 -1.81 1.27
CA ILE A 44 13.49 -3.16 1.83
C ILE A 44 12.07 -3.70 1.65
N LEU A 45 11.89 -4.67 0.75
CA LEU A 45 10.57 -5.24 0.45
C LEU A 45 10.08 -6.22 1.52
N GLU A 46 10.99 -6.91 2.22
CA GLU A 46 10.66 -7.86 3.28
C GLU A 46 10.52 -7.17 4.65
N THR A 47 9.58 -6.23 4.73
CA THR A 47 9.29 -5.44 5.94
C THR A 47 8.78 -6.32 7.10
N THR A 48 8.15 -7.46 6.78
CA THR A 48 7.69 -8.44 7.77
C THR A 48 8.86 -8.96 8.62
N ALA A 49 9.93 -9.43 7.98
CA ALA A 49 11.12 -9.92 8.67
C ALA A 49 11.86 -8.79 9.40
N LEU A 50 11.96 -7.61 8.77
CA LEU A 50 12.57 -6.44 9.37
C LEU A 50 11.88 -6.01 10.67
N GLY A 51 10.54 -6.00 10.68
CA GLY A 51 9.74 -5.63 11.86
C GLY A 51 9.95 -6.61 13.02
N ALA A 52 9.95 -7.91 12.73
CA ALA A 52 10.21 -8.95 13.74
C ALA A 52 11.64 -8.83 14.32
N ALA A 53 12.63 -8.59 13.45
CA ALA A 53 14.01 -8.38 13.88
C ALA A 53 14.14 -7.13 14.76
N TRP A 54 13.48 -6.02 14.40
CA TRP A 54 13.47 -4.81 15.21
C TRP A 54 12.85 -5.04 16.59
N LEU A 55 11.69 -5.69 16.68
CA LEU A 55 11.04 -5.98 17.96
C LEU A 55 11.94 -6.81 18.89
N ALA A 56 12.56 -7.87 18.35
CA ALA A 56 13.46 -8.73 19.13
C ALA A 56 14.73 -7.98 19.57
N GLY A 57 15.37 -7.25 18.66
CA GLY A 57 16.59 -6.52 18.98
C GLY A 57 16.35 -5.30 19.87
N TYR A 58 15.20 -4.63 19.78
CA TYR A 58 14.83 -3.55 20.70
C TYR A 58 14.68 -4.10 22.12
N ARG A 59 13.97 -5.23 22.29
CA ARG A 59 13.81 -5.88 23.59
C ARG A 59 15.15 -6.34 24.20
N ALA A 60 16.10 -6.72 23.35
CA ALA A 60 17.45 -7.16 23.71
C ALA A 60 18.44 -6.00 23.95
N GLY A 61 18.05 -4.74 23.68
CA GLY A 61 18.95 -3.58 23.81
C GLY A 61 19.98 -3.45 22.69
N ILE A 62 19.74 -4.09 21.55
CA ILE A 62 20.63 -4.09 20.37
C ILE A 62 20.19 -3.03 19.35
N TYR A 63 18.88 -2.83 19.18
CA TYR A 63 18.30 -1.90 18.21
C TYR A 63 17.77 -0.61 18.86
N PRO A 64 17.71 0.48 18.08
CA PRO A 64 17.23 1.76 18.56
C PRO A 64 15.74 1.75 18.90
N ASN A 65 15.29 2.82 19.56
CA ASN A 65 13.87 3.00 19.89
C ASN A 65 13.00 3.17 18.63
N GLN A 66 11.68 3.20 18.83
CA GLN A 66 10.71 3.25 17.73
C GLN A 66 10.86 4.51 16.85
N GLU A 67 11.10 5.68 17.45
CA GLU A 67 11.22 6.93 16.70
C GLU A 67 12.48 6.95 15.82
N GLU A 68 13.58 6.44 16.36
CA GLU A 68 14.84 6.32 15.63
C GLU A 68 14.76 5.27 14.53
N PHE A 69 14.12 4.12 14.79
CA PHE A 69 13.88 3.10 13.78
C PHE A 69 12.97 3.59 12.66
N ALA A 70 11.92 4.37 12.97
CA ALA A 70 11.05 4.95 11.95
C ALA A 70 11.81 5.86 10.96
N LYS A 71 12.88 6.53 11.41
CA LYS A 71 13.75 7.36 10.55
C LYS A 71 14.60 6.54 9.59
N THR A 72 14.79 5.24 9.82
CA THR A 72 15.54 4.37 8.91
C THR A 72 14.71 3.90 7.72
N TRP A 73 13.39 4.12 7.73
CA TRP A 73 12.55 3.80 6.59
C TRP A 73 12.94 4.66 5.39
N GLN A 74 13.20 4.02 4.26
CA GLN A 74 13.59 4.70 3.02
C GLN A 74 12.65 4.27 1.89
N ARG A 75 12.20 5.27 1.14
CA ARG A 75 11.39 5.07 -0.05
C ARG A 75 12.28 4.79 -1.25
N ASP A 76 11.96 3.74 -1.98
CA ASP A 76 12.55 3.43 -3.29
C ASP A 76 11.79 4.18 -4.41
N ALA A 77 10.47 3.98 -4.48
CA ALA A 77 9.63 4.56 -5.51
C ALA A 77 8.31 5.10 -4.95
N GLN A 78 7.76 6.11 -5.60
CA GLN A 78 6.42 6.62 -5.37
C GLN A 78 5.63 6.58 -6.69
N PHE A 79 4.42 6.05 -6.63
CA PHE A 79 3.51 5.94 -7.77
C PHE A 79 2.32 6.86 -7.53
N ASN A 80 2.12 7.81 -8.43
CA ASN A 80 0.96 8.70 -8.41
C ASN A 80 -0.10 8.16 -9.38
N PRO A 81 -1.40 8.30 -9.07
CA PRO A 81 -2.46 7.94 -10.01
C PRO A 81 -2.30 8.71 -11.33
N ASN A 82 -2.28 7.98 -12.45
CA ASN A 82 -2.14 8.52 -13.80
C ASN A 82 -3.24 8.01 -14.77
N MET A 83 -4.27 7.37 -14.23
CA MET A 83 -5.45 6.92 -14.98
C MET A 83 -6.56 7.96 -14.90
N ALA A 84 -7.18 8.26 -16.04
CA ALA A 84 -8.34 9.14 -16.10
C ALA A 84 -9.50 8.60 -15.25
N ASP A 85 -10.23 9.49 -14.57
CA ASP A 85 -11.27 9.12 -13.60
C ASP A 85 -12.43 8.35 -14.22
N ASP A 86 -12.77 8.64 -15.49
CA ASP A 86 -13.79 7.92 -16.26
C ASP A 86 -13.38 6.48 -16.52
N MET A 87 -12.15 6.26 -17.00
CA MET A 87 -11.54 4.96 -17.22
C MET A 87 -11.43 4.16 -15.92
N ARG A 88 -11.02 4.80 -14.81
CA ARG A 88 -10.97 4.17 -13.48
C ARG A 88 -12.36 3.69 -13.06
N SER A 89 -13.37 4.56 -13.20
CA SER A 89 -14.75 4.29 -12.80
C SER A 89 -15.36 3.15 -13.62
N GLU A 90 -15.12 3.13 -14.93
CA GLU A 90 -15.57 2.07 -15.83
C GLU A 90 -14.98 0.70 -15.44
N ARG A 91 -13.65 0.63 -15.26
CA ARG A 91 -12.95 -0.61 -14.88
C ARG A 91 -13.41 -1.13 -13.53
N TYR A 92 -13.55 -0.25 -12.54
CA TYR A 92 -14.02 -0.65 -11.22
C TYR A 92 -15.49 -1.08 -11.23
N ALA A 93 -16.35 -0.43 -12.02
CA ALA A 93 -17.73 -0.86 -12.21
C ALA A 93 -17.82 -2.25 -12.86
N ALA A 94 -16.98 -2.53 -13.87
CA ALA A 94 -16.90 -3.85 -14.49
C ALA A 94 -16.44 -4.93 -13.50
N TRP A 95 -15.43 -4.66 -12.67
CA TRP A 95 -15.00 -5.56 -11.61
C TRP A 95 -16.13 -5.85 -10.60
N LYS A 96 -16.84 -4.83 -10.12
CA LYS A 96 -17.99 -5.01 -9.21
C LYS A 96 -19.08 -5.88 -9.83
N ARG A 97 -19.39 -5.70 -11.12
CA ARG A 97 -20.34 -6.57 -11.84
C ARG A 97 -19.89 -8.03 -11.84
N ALA A 98 -18.61 -8.29 -12.11
CA ALA A 98 -18.05 -9.65 -12.11
C ALA A 98 -18.08 -10.30 -10.72
N VAL A 99 -17.77 -9.54 -9.67
CA VAL A 99 -17.87 -10.02 -8.27
C VAL A 99 -19.32 -10.36 -7.93
N ASN A 100 -20.27 -9.47 -8.23
CA ASN A 100 -21.69 -9.72 -7.97
C ASN A 100 -22.22 -10.95 -8.70
N ALA A 101 -21.82 -11.15 -9.95
CA ALA A 101 -22.19 -12.34 -10.72
C ALA A 101 -21.67 -13.62 -10.07
N THR A 102 -20.41 -13.61 -9.57
CA THR A 102 -19.81 -14.75 -8.85
C THR A 102 -20.55 -15.06 -7.55
N LEU A 103 -21.03 -14.05 -6.83
CA LEU A 103 -21.73 -14.20 -5.55
C LEU A 103 -23.21 -14.57 -5.70
N SER A 104 -23.80 -14.35 -6.88
CA SER A 104 -25.22 -14.64 -7.15
C SER A 104 -25.51 -16.07 -7.59
N VAL A 105 -24.47 -16.91 -7.71
CA VAL A 105 -24.58 -18.33 -8.04
C VAL A 105 -24.86 -19.16 -6.79
#